data_AF-A0A4R3X5U3-F1
#
_entry.id   AF-A0A4R3X5U3-F1
#
_cell.length_a   1.000
_cell.length_b   1.000
_cell.length_c   1.000
_cell.angle_alpha   90.00
_cell.angle_beta   90.00
_cell.angle_gamma   90.00
#
_symmetry.space_group_name_H-M   'P 1'
#
loop_
_entity.id
_entity.type
_entity.pdbx_description
1 polymer ?
#
loop_
_entity_poly.entity_id
_entity_poly.type
_entity_poly.pdbx_seq_one_letter_code
_entity_poly.pdbx_strand_id
1 'polypeptide(L)'
;MTHYATCFNCAVDKASCQRRIALQKALAGSAVTSLKFKCRERQAFFAPGQRVAFDWKSFESDEYDTSVLHLTFTGTVIRERGTKFVIQVDSGKDIEEEIEASEVFRKNDALLIKVRPEDMRPLNEPAKSVCLTCYQVEGQEDRCYRSAGQVWVPNGCIKAEEPAPKQEEDAF
;
A
#
# COMPACT_ATOMS: atom_id res chain seq x y z
N MET A 1 -23.83 -5.23 -12.65
CA MET A 1 -23.51 -4.31 -11.54
C MET A 1 -22.25 -3.54 -11.93
N THR A 2 -22.26 -2.20 -11.90
CA THR A 2 -21.10 -1.38 -12.27
C THR A 2 -19.98 -1.49 -11.24
N HIS A 3 -18.74 -1.71 -11.68
CA HIS A 3 -17.55 -1.75 -10.83
C HIS A 3 -17.02 -0.32 -10.57
N TYR A 4 -16.99 0.09 -9.30
CA TYR A 4 -16.51 1.42 -8.90
C TYR A 4 -15.05 1.32 -8.43
N ALA A 5 -14.09 1.50 -9.35
CA ALA A 5 -12.68 1.26 -9.07
C ALA A 5 -12.12 2.15 -7.95
N THR A 6 -12.60 3.39 -7.83
CA THR A 6 -12.21 4.34 -6.77
C THR A 6 -12.59 3.86 -5.36
N CYS A 7 -13.58 2.96 -5.25
CA CYS A 7 -14.13 2.51 -3.98
C CYS A 7 -13.50 1.21 -3.44
N PHE A 8 -12.52 0.59 -4.13
CA PHE A 8 -12.05 -0.75 -3.75
C PHE A 8 -11.51 -0.82 -2.33
N ASN A 9 -10.58 0.08 -1.96
CA ASN A 9 -10.00 0.14 -0.63
C ASN A 9 -10.42 1.40 0.13
N CYS A 10 -11.68 1.82 -0.04
CA CYS A 10 -12.23 2.94 0.71
C CYS A 10 -12.76 2.44 2.05
N ALA A 11 -12.29 3.03 3.15
CA ALA A 11 -12.71 2.72 4.52
C ALA A 11 -14.18 3.10 4.79
N VAL A 12 -14.71 4.07 4.03
CA VAL A 12 -16.13 4.44 4.09
C VAL A 12 -16.98 3.26 3.63
N ASP A 13 -17.95 2.88 4.45
CA ASP A 13 -18.88 1.81 4.14
C ASP A 13 -19.61 2.07 2.80
N LYS A 14 -19.66 1.03 1.97
CA LYS A 14 -20.15 1.12 0.60
C LYS A 14 -21.67 1.30 0.54
N ALA A 15 -22.39 0.83 1.55
CA ALA A 15 -23.85 0.94 1.61
C ALA A 15 -24.31 2.34 2.04
N SER A 16 -23.54 3.01 2.88
CA SER A 16 -23.83 4.36 3.40
C SER A 16 -23.15 5.50 2.64
N CYS A 17 -22.19 5.21 1.75
CA CYS A 17 -21.47 6.22 0.97
C CYS A 17 -22.39 6.99 0.00
N GLN A 18 -22.73 8.23 0.34
CA GLN A 18 -23.60 9.11 -0.45
C GLN A 18 -23.11 9.31 -1.89
N ARG A 19 -21.79 9.51 -2.07
CA ARG A 19 -21.21 9.68 -3.41
C ARG A 19 -21.43 8.45 -4.29
N ARG A 20 -21.31 7.25 -3.72
CA ARG A 20 -21.53 5.99 -4.45
C ARG A 20 -23.01 5.80 -4.80
N ILE A 21 -23.91 6.08 -3.86
CA ILE A 21 -25.36 6.00 -4.07
C ILE A 21 -25.77 6.96 -5.20
N ALA A 22 -25.27 8.20 -5.17
CA ALA A 22 -25.55 9.20 -6.21
C ALA A 22 -25.07 8.74 -7.60
N LEU A 23 -23.85 8.18 -7.68
CA LEU A 23 -23.33 7.63 -8.93
C LEU A 23 -24.12 6.42 -9.43
N GLN A 24 -24.54 5.52 -8.53
CA GLN A 24 -25.39 4.39 -8.89
C GLN A 24 -26.72 4.84 -9.49
N LYS A 25 -27.36 5.86 -8.90
CA LYS A 25 -28.59 6.45 -9.44
C LYS A 25 -28.37 7.11 -10.80
N ALA A 26 -27.29 7.87 -10.96
CA ALA A 26 -26.97 8.55 -12.21
C ALA A 26 -26.63 7.59 -13.37
N LEU A 27 -26.14 6.39 -13.06
CA LEU A 27 -25.74 5.38 -14.05
C LEU A 27 -26.81 4.28 -14.24
N ALA A 28 -27.94 4.37 -13.55
CA ALA A 28 -29.01 3.40 -13.70
C ALA A 28 -29.51 3.38 -15.16
N GLY A 29 -29.58 2.20 -15.76
CA GLY A 29 -29.94 2.03 -17.17
C GLY A 29 -28.80 2.30 -18.16
N SER A 30 -27.62 2.72 -17.71
CA SER A 30 -26.43 2.82 -18.57
C SER A 30 -25.76 1.44 -18.72
N ALA A 31 -25.12 1.20 -19.87
CA ALA A 31 -24.32 0.00 -20.13
C ALA A 31 -22.90 0.08 -19.51
N VAL A 32 -22.68 0.97 -18.54
CA VAL A 32 -21.35 1.18 -17.93
C VAL A 32 -21.04 0.04 -16.96
N THR A 33 -20.02 -0.75 -17.29
CA THR A 33 -19.57 -1.89 -16.49
C THR A 33 -18.49 -1.54 -15.47
N SER A 34 -17.69 -0.49 -15.72
CA SER A 34 -16.63 -0.03 -14.81
C SER A 34 -16.48 1.49 -14.85
N LEU A 35 -16.31 2.10 -13.68
CA LEU A 35 -16.13 3.54 -13.52
C LEU A 35 -14.98 3.84 -12.57
N LYS A 36 -14.06 4.69 -13.04
CA LYS A 36 -13.05 5.36 -12.23
C LYS A 36 -13.40 6.84 -12.13
N PHE A 37 -13.47 7.38 -10.92
CA PHE A 37 -13.84 8.78 -10.68
C PHE A 37 -12.99 9.40 -9.57
N LYS A 38 -12.94 10.73 -9.50
CA LYS A 38 -12.30 11.44 -8.38
C LYS A 38 -13.33 11.60 -7.26
N CYS A 39 -12.96 11.20 -6.04
CA CYS A 39 -13.80 11.32 -4.84
C CYS A 39 -13.00 12.05 -3.76
N ARG A 40 -13.48 13.20 -3.31
CA ARG A 40 -12.82 14.01 -2.25
C ARG A 40 -13.00 13.42 -0.85
N GLU A 41 -14.09 12.68 -0.65
CA GLU A 41 -14.44 12.02 0.61
C GLU A 41 -13.79 10.63 0.75
N ARG A 42 -12.94 10.24 -0.20
CA ARG A 42 -12.32 8.92 -0.19
C ARG A 42 -11.32 8.84 0.96
N GLN A 43 -11.52 7.87 1.82
CA GLN A 43 -10.59 7.51 2.89
C GLN A 43 -10.00 6.14 2.55
N ALA A 44 -8.68 6.04 2.42
CA ALA A 44 -8.04 4.73 2.19
C ALA A 44 -8.05 3.91 3.49
N PHE A 45 -8.22 2.58 3.40
CA PHE A 45 -8.06 1.69 4.57
C PHE A 45 -6.69 1.82 5.23
N PHE A 46 -5.65 1.94 4.40
CA PHE A 46 -4.28 2.13 4.85
C PHE A 46 -3.61 3.24 4.05
N ALA A 47 -2.83 4.08 4.73
CA ALA A 47 -2.05 5.14 4.12
C ALA A 47 -0.65 4.64 3.71
N PRO A 48 -0.03 5.20 2.66
CA PRO A 48 1.41 5.02 2.42
C PRO A 48 2.23 5.39 3.67
N GLY A 49 3.21 4.56 4.01
CA GLY A 49 4.03 4.69 5.22
C GLY A 49 3.43 4.05 6.47
N GLN A 50 2.15 3.69 6.47
CA GLN A 50 1.52 3.07 7.62
C GLN A 50 2.10 1.69 7.91
N ARG A 51 2.37 1.43 9.19
CA ARG A 51 2.83 0.16 9.72
C ARG A 51 1.66 -0.79 9.91
N VAL A 52 1.83 -2.02 9.46
CA VAL A 52 0.78 -3.04 9.46
C VAL A 52 1.34 -4.41 9.81
N ALA A 53 0.55 -5.21 10.50
CA ALA A 53 0.70 -6.65 10.53
C ALA A 53 -0.20 -7.26 9.47
N PHE A 54 0.19 -8.40 8.91
CA PHE A 54 -0.64 -9.10 7.94
C PHE A 54 -0.46 -10.60 8.00
N ASP A 55 -1.54 -11.29 7.66
CA ASP A 55 -1.60 -12.75 7.66
C ASP A 55 -1.22 -13.26 6.26
N TRP A 56 -0.42 -14.32 6.22
CA TRP A 56 0.05 -14.96 5.01
C TRP A 56 -0.22 -16.46 5.08
N LYS A 57 -0.59 -17.04 3.94
CA LYS A 57 -0.79 -18.49 3.81
C LYS A 57 0.32 -19.04 2.93
N SER A 58 1.23 -19.78 3.53
CA SER A 58 2.22 -20.56 2.79
C SER A 58 1.62 -21.93 2.52
N PHE A 59 1.67 -22.35 1.26
CA PHE A 59 1.27 -23.69 0.85
C PHE A 59 2.54 -24.48 0.60
N GLU A 60 2.87 -25.42 1.48
CA GLU A 60 3.81 -26.48 1.16
C GLU A 60 3.01 -27.66 0.63
N SER A 61 3.38 -28.09 -0.57
CA SER A 61 2.82 -29.30 -1.18
C SER A 61 3.95 -30.31 -1.28
N ASP A 62 3.90 -31.33 -0.44
CA ASP A 62 4.64 -32.57 -0.68
C ASP A 62 3.69 -33.55 -1.37
N GLU A 63 4.20 -34.54 -2.10
CA GLU A 63 3.41 -35.47 -2.95
C GLU A 63 2.27 -36.23 -2.22
N TYR A 64 2.18 -36.11 -0.89
CA TYR A 64 1.24 -36.82 -0.04
C TYR A 64 0.38 -35.94 0.87
N ASP A 65 0.72 -34.66 1.07
CA ASP A 65 -0.07 -33.76 1.93
C ASP A 65 0.05 -32.29 1.46
N THR A 66 -1.06 -31.56 1.57
CA THR A 66 -1.11 -30.11 1.33
C THR A 66 -1.42 -29.43 2.65
N SER A 67 -0.38 -29.09 3.39
CA SER A 67 -0.50 -28.33 4.62
C SER A 67 -0.55 -26.83 4.29
N VAL A 68 -1.41 -26.10 4.99
CA VAL A 68 -1.49 -24.63 4.89
C VAL A 68 -0.90 -24.06 6.17
N LEU A 69 0.26 -23.44 6.04
CA LEU A 69 0.90 -22.74 7.15
C LEU A 69 0.40 -21.30 7.20
N HIS A 70 -0.12 -20.90 8.34
CA HIS A 70 -0.59 -19.54 8.62
C HIS A 70 0.53 -18.77 9.32
N LEU A 71 1.02 -17.72 8.68
CA LEU A 71 2.13 -16.91 9.17
C LEU A 71 1.69 -15.47 9.33
N THR A 72 2.23 -14.77 10.33
CA THR A 72 1.95 -13.35 10.52
C THR A 72 3.24 -12.54 10.44
N PHE A 73 3.29 -11.60 9.51
CA PHE A 73 4.44 -10.72 9.30
C PHE A 73 4.07 -9.26 9.54
N THR A 74 5.09 -8.42 9.76
CA THR A 74 4.94 -6.98 9.84
C THR A 74 5.56 -6.30 8.63
N GLY A 75 5.09 -5.10 8.30
CA GLY A 75 5.61 -4.36 7.16
C GLY A 75 5.08 -2.94 7.05
N THR A 76 5.54 -2.25 6.01
CA THR A 76 5.13 -0.89 5.68
C THR A 76 4.33 -0.86 4.38
N VAL A 77 3.16 -0.22 4.42
CA VAL A 77 2.34 0.01 3.23
C VAL A 77 3.04 1.01 2.31
N ILE A 78 3.30 0.62 1.07
CA ILE A 78 3.90 1.52 0.08
C ILE A 78 2.81 2.25 -0.71
N ARG A 79 1.87 1.49 -1.26
CA ARG A 79 0.79 2.02 -2.08
C ARG A 79 -0.33 1.02 -2.28
N GLU A 80 -1.46 1.54 -2.71
CA GLU A 80 -2.56 0.76 -3.23
C GLU A 80 -2.35 0.37 -4.70
N ARG A 81 -2.68 -0.88 -5.05
CA ARG A 81 -2.69 -1.39 -6.42
C ARG A 81 -3.92 -2.26 -6.68
N GLY A 82 -4.97 -1.65 -7.23
CA GLY A 82 -6.24 -2.34 -7.48
C GLY A 82 -6.98 -2.63 -6.18
N THR A 83 -7.27 -3.89 -5.90
CA THR A 83 -7.93 -4.35 -4.65
C THR A 83 -6.93 -4.76 -3.56
N LYS A 84 -5.63 -4.57 -3.79
CA LYS A 84 -4.56 -4.99 -2.89
C LYS A 84 -3.65 -3.81 -2.53
N PHE A 85 -2.90 -3.97 -1.45
CA PHE A 85 -1.81 -3.07 -1.06
C PHE A 85 -0.47 -3.71 -1.36
N VAL A 86 0.47 -2.90 -1.84
CA VAL A 86 1.88 -3.28 -1.95
C VAL A 86 2.54 -2.95 -0.62
N ILE A 87 3.13 -3.97 0.00
CA ILE A 87 3.75 -3.89 1.33
C ILE A 87 5.22 -4.27 1.19
N GLN A 88 6.09 -3.49 1.82
CA GLN A 88 7.45 -3.88 2.11
C GLN A 88 7.44 -4.68 3.41
N VAL A 89 7.72 -5.97 3.34
CA VAL A 89 7.83 -6.81 4.54
C VAL A 89 9.12 -6.43 5.27
N ASP A 90 9.05 -6.39 6.59
CA ASP A 90 10.24 -6.22 7.42
C ASP A 90 11.09 -7.48 7.37
N SER A 91 12.41 -7.30 7.47
CA SER A 91 13.32 -8.43 7.64
C SER A 91 13.14 -9.06 9.01
N GLY A 92 13.10 -10.38 9.07
CA GLY A 92 12.99 -11.13 10.32
C GLY A 92 11.94 -12.23 10.23
N LYS A 93 11.68 -12.81 11.39
CA LYS A 93 10.78 -13.94 11.56
C LYS A 93 9.33 -13.53 11.66
N ASP A 94 8.44 -14.45 11.29
CA ASP A 94 7.04 -14.35 11.65
C ASP A 94 6.84 -14.42 13.18
N ILE A 95 5.67 -13.98 13.64
CA ILE A 95 5.39 -13.82 15.07
C ILE A 95 5.24 -15.17 15.81
N GLU A 96 4.80 -16.23 15.13
CA GLU A 96 4.38 -17.49 15.78
C GLU A 96 5.32 -18.65 15.47
N GLU A 97 5.62 -18.89 14.19
CA GLU A 97 6.35 -20.09 13.71
C GLU A 97 7.87 -19.87 13.64
N GLU A 98 8.34 -18.66 13.96
CA GLU A 98 9.75 -18.26 13.90
C GLU A 98 10.44 -18.44 12.53
N ILE A 99 9.67 -18.43 11.45
CA ILE A 99 10.13 -18.59 10.07
C ILE A 99 10.53 -17.23 9.49
N GLU A 100 11.74 -17.16 8.94
CA GLU A 100 12.26 -15.96 8.30
C GLU A 100 11.45 -15.57 7.06
N ALA A 101 11.12 -14.28 6.94
CA ALA A 101 10.39 -13.76 5.78
C ALA A 101 11.10 -14.07 4.45
N SER A 102 12.43 -14.07 4.43
CA SER A 102 13.24 -14.42 3.26
C SER A 102 13.04 -15.88 2.82
N GLU A 103 12.77 -16.79 3.76
CA GLU A 103 12.51 -18.20 3.47
C GLU A 103 11.11 -18.42 2.91
N VAL A 104 10.15 -17.56 3.23
CA VAL A 104 8.78 -17.62 2.68
C VAL A 104 8.72 -16.92 1.32
N PHE A 105 9.37 -15.77 1.19
CA PHE A 105 9.33 -14.94 -0.01
C PHE A 105 10.54 -15.14 -0.92
N ARG A 106 11.02 -16.39 -1.07
CA ARG A 106 12.26 -16.75 -1.80
C ARG A 106 12.40 -16.22 -3.22
N LYS A 107 11.28 -15.90 -3.88
CA LYS A 107 11.26 -15.38 -5.26
C LYS A 107 11.36 -13.85 -5.34
N ASN A 108 11.51 -13.18 -4.19
CA ASN A 108 11.40 -11.74 -4.08
C ASN A 108 12.33 -11.21 -2.99
N ASP A 109 13.61 -11.09 -3.35
CA ASP A 109 14.66 -10.53 -2.48
C ASP A 109 14.32 -9.12 -2.00
N ALA A 110 13.51 -8.39 -2.77
CA ALA A 110 13.05 -7.06 -2.40
C ALA A 110 12.01 -7.08 -1.27
N LEU A 111 11.45 -8.24 -0.90
CA LEU A 111 10.38 -8.42 0.09
C LEU A 111 9.16 -7.52 -0.18
N LEU A 112 8.82 -7.32 -1.46
CA LEU A 112 7.70 -6.49 -1.90
C LEU A 112 6.48 -7.34 -2.30
N ILE A 113 5.52 -7.48 -1.40
CA ILE A 113 4.38 -8.38 -1.62
C ILE A 113 3.07 -7.61 -1.83
N LYS A 114 2.03 -8.32 -2.29
CA LYS A 114 0.69 -7.78 -2.47
C LYS A 114 -0.29 -8.46 -1.52
N VAL A 115 -0.84 -7.70 -0.58
CA VAL A 115 -1.74 -8.22 0.45
C VAL A 115 -3.12 -7.59 0.30
N ARG A 116 -4.17 -8.34 0.65
CA ARG A 116 -5.54 -7.82 0.67
C ARG A 116 -5.79 -7.06 1.96
N PRO A 117 -6.63 -6.01 1.96
CA PRO A 117 -6.93 -5.26 3.18
C PRO A 117 -7.56 -6.12 4.29
N GLU A 118 -8.28 -7.19 3.94
CA GLU A 118 -8.91 -8.11 4.90
C GLU A 118 -7.90 -8.91 5.74
N ASP A 119 -6.70 -9.13 5.19
CA ASP A 119 -5.60 -9.85 5.85
C ASP A 119 -4.65 -8.87 6.57
N MET A 120 -4.97 -7.57 6.63
CA MET A 120 -4.09 -6.53 7.17
C MET A 120 -4.68 -5.89 8.42
N ARG A 121 -3.81 -5.57 9.38
CA ARG A 121 -4.16 -4.91 10.63
C ARG A 121 -3.22 -3.75 10.89
N PRO A 122 -3.71 -2.55 11.25
CA PRO A 122 -2.85 -1.42 11.56
C PRO A 122 -2.04 -1.70 12.83
N LEU A 123 -0.75 -1.35 12.81
CA LEU A 123 0.07 -1.31 14.02
C LEU A 123 0.04 0.11 14.58
N ASN A 124 0.03 0.23 15.91
CA ASN A 124 0.13 1.51 16.63
C ASN A 124 1.58 2.03 16.66
N GLU A 125 2.27 1.90 15.54
CA GLU A 125 3.65 2.36 15.34
C GLU A 125 3.66 3.67 14.52
N PRO A 126 4.70 4.50 14.67
CA PRO A 126 4.86 5.68 13.81
C PRO A 126 4.97 5.27 12.35
N ALA A 127 4.35 6.05 11.46
CA ALA A 127 4.46 5.84 10.03
C ALA A 127 5.91 6.06 9.56
N LYS A 128 6.38 5.18 8.67
CA LYS A 128 7.70 5.33 8.04
C LYS A 128 7.58 6.17 6.77
N SER A 129 8.61 6.95 6.46
CA SER A 129 8.65 7.66 5.18
C SER A 129 8.85 6.66 4.01
N VAL A 130 8.15 6.91 2.90
CA VAL A 130 8.14 6.01 1.73
C VAL A 130 8.30 6.81 0.45
N CYS A 131 9.20 6.37 -0.42
CA CYS A 131 9.30 6.88 -1.77
C CYS A 131 8.26 6.22 -2.69
N LEU A 132 7.31 6.99 -3.21
CA LEU A 132 6.27 6.46 -4.10
C LEU A 132 6.80 6.11 -5.50
N THR A 133 8.00 6.58 -5.86
CA THR A 133 8.61 6.32 -7.17
C THR A 133 9.42 5.02 -7.19
N CYS A 134 10.36 4.86 -6.26
CA CYS A 134 11.28 3.72 -6.22
C CYS A 134 10.94 2.69 -5.12
N TYR A 135 9.88 2.93 -4.35
CA TYR A 135 9.41 2.06 -3.26
C TYR A 135 10.39 1.92 -2.10
N GLN A 136 11.33 2.86 -1.97
CA GLN A 136 12.19 2.95 -0.78
C GLN A 136 11.36 3.17 0.47
N VAL A 137 11.67 2.45 1.54
CA VAL A 137 11.15 2.69 2.89
C VAL A 137 12.30 3.12 3.79
N GLU A 138 12.02 4.03 4.72
CA GLU A 138 12.97 4.46 5.73
C GLU A 138 13.56 3.30 6.54
N GLY A 139 14.87 3.33 6.78
CA GLY A 139 15.59 2.32 7.57
C GLY A 139 15.83 0.97 6.86
N GLN A 140 15.50 0.86 5.57
CA GLN A 140 15.76 -0.32 4.73
C GLN A 140 16.90 -0.03 3.74
N GLU A 141 17.39 -1.07 3.06
CA GLU A 141 18.41 -0.96 2.01
C GLU A 141 18.07 0.13 0.99
N ASP A 142 19.06 0.91 0.58
CA ASP A 142 18.85 2.06 -0.29
C ASP A 142 18.58 1.64 -1.75
N ARG A 143 17.32 1.81 -2.16
CA ARG A 143 16.81 1.63 -3.53
C ARG A 143 16.45 2.95 -4.18
N CYS A 144 16.78 4.07 -3.54
CA CYS A 144 16.42 5.37 -4.06
C CYS A 144 17.33 5.77 -5.21
N TYR A 145 16.74 5.97 -6.40
CA TYR A 145 17.46 6.45 -7.59
C TYR A 145 18.08 7.84 -7.43
N ARG A 146 17.76 8.60 -6.37
CA ARG A 146 18.35 9.92 -6.13
C ARG A 146 19.81 9.77 -5.72
N SER A 147 20.72 10.25 -6.57
CA SER A 147 22.14 10.45 -6.26
C SER A 147 22.42 11.89 -5.81
N ALA A 148 23.54 12.10 -5.12
CA ALA A 148 24.00 13.43 -4.72
C ALA A 148 24.20 14.31 -5.98
N GLY A 149 23.62 15.51 -5.99
CA GLY A 149 23.76 16.47 -7.10
C GLY A 149 22.66 16.43 -8.17
N GLN A 150 21.66 15.54 -8.08
CA GLN A 150 20.50 15.59 -8.99
C GLN A 150 19.55 16.74 -8.64
N VAL A 151 19.30 17.60 -9.64
CA VAL A 151 18.44 18.80 -9.54
C VAL A 151 16.94 18.47 -9.61
N TRP A 152 16.59 17.40 -10.32
CA TRP A 152 15.20 16.97 -10.46
C TRP A 152 14.92 15.72 -9.62
N VAL A 153 13.88 15.78 -8.80
CA VAL A 153 13.36 14.64 -8.04
C VAL A 153 11.88 14.42 -8.38
N PRO A 154 11.44 13.17 -8.56
CA PRO A 154 10.03 12.87 -8.77
C PRO A 154 9.21 13.15 -7.51
N ASN A 155 7.94 13.53 -7.70
CA ASN A 155 7.02 13.79 -6.59
C ASN A 155 6.88 12.56 -5.68
N GLY A 156 7.02 12.77 -4.37
CA GLY A 156 6.98 11.69 -3.38
C GLY A 156 8.30 10.91 -3.27
N CYS A 157 9.43 11.51 -3.64
CA CYS A 157 10.76 10.97 -3.36
C CYS A 157 11.10 11.12 -1.87
N ILE A 158 11.48 10.02 -1.20
CA ILE A 158 11.87 10.03 0.22
C ILE A 158 13.09 10.91 0.49
N LYS A 159 13.99 11.01 -0.50
CA LYS A 159 15.19 11.83 -0.41
C LYS A 159 14.94 13.24 -0.92
N ALA A 160 13.73 13.71 -1.24
CA ALA A 160 13.55 15.09 -1.71
C ALA A 160 14.04 16.08 -0.64
N GLU A 161 14.88 17.06 -1.01
CA GLU A 161 15.21 18.16 -0.10
C GLU A 161 13.95 18.97 0.15
N GLU A 162 13.76 19.44 1.38
CA GLU A 162 12.68 20.37 1.68
C GLU A 162 12.75 21.56 0.70
N PRO A 163 11.63 21.96 0.10
CA PRO A 163 11.63 23.16 -0.72
C PRO A 163 12.08 24.32 0.17
N ALA A 164 13.15 25.01 -0.23
CA ALA A 164 13.63 26.21 0.44
C ALA A 164 12.43 27.15 0.72
N PRO A 165 12.36 27.77 1.91
CA PRO A 165 11.25 28.65 2.25
C PRO A 165 11.11 29.69 1.15
N LYS A 166 9.90 29.79 0.60
CA LYS A 166 9.56 30.82 -0.39
C LYS A 166 9.87 32.17 0.25
N GLN A 167 10.89 32.85 -0.25
CA GLN A 167 11.08 34.26 0.08
C GLN A 167 9.81 34.97 -0.41
N GLU A 168 9.06 35.53 0.54
CA GLU A 168 7.99 36.47 0.25
C GLU A 168 8.65 37.62 -0.52
N GLU A 169 8.39 37.71 -1.82
CA GLU A 169 8.74 38.90 -2.59
C GLU A 169 7.89 40.05 -2.03
N ASP A 170 8.53 40.90 -1.24
CA ASP A 170 8.00 42.16 -0.77
C ASP A 170 7.43 42.94 -1.97
N ALA A 171 6.11 43.12 -1.95
CA ALA A 171 5.41 43.99 -2.87
C ALA A 171 5.81 45.44 -2.57
N PHE A 172 6.56 46.04 -3.50
CA PHE A 172 6.76 47.49 -3.59
C PHE A 172 5.89 48.08 -4.71
#